data_AF-A0A9Q1FRN3-F1
#
_entry.id   AF-A0A9Q1FRN3-F1
#
_cell.length_a   1.000
_cell.length_b   1.000
_cell.length_c   1.000
_cell.angle_alpha   90.00
_cell.angle_beta   90.00
_cell.angle_gamma   90.00
#
_symmetry.space_group_name_H-M   'P 1'
#
loop_
_entity.id
_entity.type
_entity.pdbx_description
1 polymer ?
#
loop_
_entity_poly.entity_id
_entity_poly.type
_entity_poly.pdbx_seq_one_letter_code
_entity_poly.pdbx_strand_id
1 'polypeptide(L)'
;MRAIQNEIRALSQILKVIQSERTGAAHSVEKQRSLLSRKRIFFDQDYPPETLKKRKAYTEGGILKELKAKGIRFQTPYPAKLRVFFESSTQIYECAAEAAKDLKKKGFSLGNVKGPDSTQPKQRRLATWEKAGADRRRQPVDQEWIRERLRSFRRAPPGQSGY
;
A
#
# COMPACT_ATOMS: atom_id res chain seq x y z
N MET A 1 -8.04 -17.18 39.71
CA MET A 1 -6.61 -16.82 39.49
C MET A 1 -6.22 -16.72 38.02
N ARG A 2 -6.35 -17.75 37.17
CA ARG A 2 -5.87 -17.70 35.76
C ARG A 2 -6.66 -16.77 34.82
N ALA A 3 -7.96 -16.59 35.05
CA ALA A 3 -8.82 -15.74 34.21
C ALA A 3 -8.45 -14.25 34.29
N ILE A 4 -8.18 -13.76 35.51
CA ILE A 4 -7.78 -12.36 35.77
C ILE A 4 -6.43 -12.06 35.11
N GLN A 5 -5.49 -13.02 35.14
CA GLN A 5 -4.19 -12.87 34.47
C GLN A 5 -4.32 -12.71 32.95
N ASN A 6 -5.31 -13.38 32.34
CA ASN A 6 -5.55 -13.31 30.91
C ASN A 6 -6.21 -11.98 30.51
N GLU A 7 -7.12 -11.46 31.33
CA GLU A 7 -7.73 -10.14 31.14
C GLU A 7 -6.69 -9.02 31.25
N ILE A 8 -5.82 -9.07 32.27
CA ILE A 8 -4.73 -8.09 32.42
C ILE A 8 -3.79 -8.14 31.20
N ARG A 9 -3.51 -9.33 30.67
CA ARG A 9 -2.69 -9.49 29.46
C ARG A 9 -3.38 -8.93 28.22
N ALA A 10 -4.68 -9.18 28.06
CA ALA A 10 -5.47 -8.68 26.94
C ALA A 10 -5.59 -7.14 26.96
N LEU A 11 -5.87 -6.56 28.13
CA LEU A 11 -5.95 -5.11 28.32
C LEU A 11 -4.59 -4.44 28.10
N SER A 12 -3.49 -5.08 28.51
CA SER A 12 -2.13 -4.59 28.23
C SER A 12 -1.82 -4.57 26.72
N GLN A 13 -2.31 -5.57 25.97
CA GLN A 13 -2.14 -5.60 24.51
C GLN A 13 -2.96 -4.53 23.80
N ILE A 14 -4.20 -4.29 24.23
CA ILE A 14 -5.06 -3.23 23.69
C ILE A 14 -4.45 -1.85 23.96
N LEU A 15 -3.96 -1.60 25.18
CA LEU A 15 -3.34 -0.33 25.55
C LEU A 15 -2.08 -0.02 24.71
N LYS A 16 -1.28 -1.04 24.37
CA LYS A 16 -0.11 -0.90 23.49
C LYS A 16 -0.48 -0.53 22.05
N VAL A 17 -1.58 -1.07 21.52
CA VAL A 17 -2.08 -0.73 20.18
C VAL A 17 -2.52 0.73 20.14
N ILE A 18 -3.29 1.18 21.13
CA ILE A 18 -3.78 2.56 21.22
C ILE A 18 -2.64 3.58 21.36
N GLN A 19 -1.59 3.25 22.13
CA GLN A 19 -0.43 4.14 22.27
C GLN A 19 0.40 4.25 20.98
N SER A 20 0.43 3.20 20.15
CA SER A 20 1.15 3.23 18.87
C SER A 20 0.48 4.10 17.79
N GLU A 21 -0.83 4.34 17.89
CA GLU A 21 -1.59 5.19 16.97
C GLU A 21 -1.46 6.69 17.28
N ARG A 22 -1.09 7.07 18.51
CA ARG A 22 -0.91 8.48 18.93
C ARG A 22 0.44 9.06 18.55
N THR A 23 1.48 8.24 18.40
CA THR A 23 2.80 8.69 17.94
C THR A 23 2.89 8.38 16.45
N GLY A 24 2.84 9.40 15.59
CA GLY A 24 2.89 9.30 14.13
C GLY A 24 4.18 8.66 13.57
N ALA A 25 4.40 7.38 13.86
CA ALA A 25 5.47 6.56 13.36
C ALA A 25 4.92 5.63 12.29
N ALA A 26 4.75 6.17 11.08
CA ALA A 26 4.39 5.42 9.87
C ALA A 26 5.34 4.24 9.56
N HIS A 27 6.46 4.11 10.29
CA HIS A 27 7.43 3.03 10.18
C HIS A 27 7.22 1.84 11.14
N SER A 28 6.25 1.87 12.07
CA SER A 28 6.11 0.84 13.11
C SER A 28 4.98 -0.19 12.89
N VAL A 29 4.12 0.00 11.88
CA VAL A 29 2.97 -0.89 11.61
C VAL A 29 3.36 -2.11 10.74
N GLU A 30 4.51 -2.08 10.06
CA GLU A 30 4.88 -3.13 9.10
C GLU A 30 5.32 -4.46 9.74
N LYS A 31 5.46 -4.50 11.08
CA LYS A 31 5.94 -5.69 11.80
C LYS A 31 4.89 -6.33 12.71
N GLN A 32 3.61 -6.02 12.54
CA GLN A 32 2.56 -6.77 13.24
C GLN A 32 2.12 -7.96 12.39
N ARG A 33 2.55 -9.16 12.79
CA ARG A 33 1.97 -10.42 12.31
C ARG A 33 0.49 -10.44 12.71
N SER A 34 -0.41 -9.97 11.84
CA SER A 34 -1.84 -10.05 12.07
C SER A 34 -2.30 -11.50 11.90
N LEU A 35 -2.39 -12.21 13.03
CA LEU A 35 -3.09 -13.48 13.12
C LEU A 35 -4.57 -13.18 13.31
N LEU A 36 -5.30 -12.94 12.22
CA LEU A 36 -6.76 -12.96 12.29
C LEU A 36 -7.17 -14.44 12.22
N SER A 37 -7.75 -14.96 13.31
CA SER A 37 -8.37 -16.29 13.33
C SER A 37 -7.41 -17.44 12.95
N ARG A 38 -6.18 -17.45 13.49
CA ARG A 38 -5.11 -18.44 13.19
C ARG A 38 -4.64 -18.50 11.73
N LYS A 39 -5.14 -17.64 10.85
CA LYS A 39 -4.71 -17.55 9.45
C LYS A 39 -3.79 -16.34 9.29
N ARG A 40 -2.66 -16.54 8.60
CA ARG A 40 -1.74 -15.45 8.28
C ARG A 40 -2.38 -14.58 7.22
N ILE A 41 -2.62 -13.31 7.55
CA ILE A 41 -3.06 -12.30 6.59
C ILE A 41 -1.84 -11.47 6.19
N PHE A 42 -1.73 -11.18 4.89
CA PHE A 42 -0.74 -10.28 4.34
C PHE A 42 -1.46 -8.99 3.96
N PHE A 43 -1.00 -7.86 4.51
CA PHE A 43 -1.40 -6.55 4.02
C PHE A 43 -0.46 -6.21 2.87
N ASP A 44 -0.99 -6.26 1.64
CA ASP A 44 -0.27 -5.74 0.49
C ASP A 44 -0.59 -4.26 0.32
N GLN A 45 0.31 -3.55 -0.36
CA GLN A 45 0.16 -2.14 -0.66
C GLN A 45 -0.40 -2.01 -2.09
N ASP A 46 -1.55 -1.35 -2.24
CA ASP A 46 -2.19 -1.11 -3.55
C ASP A 46 -1.40 -0.11 -4.40
N TYR A 47 -0.29 -0.57 -5.00
CA TYR A 47 0.54 0.25 -5.87
C TYR A 47 -0.04 0.35 -7.29
N PRO A 48 0.16 1.49 -7.98
CA PRO A 48 -0.24 1.61 -9.38
C PRO A 48 0.50 0.59 -10.26
N PRO A 49 -0.13 0.12 -11.35
CA PRO A 49 0.41 -0.97 -12.17
C PRO A 49 1.78 -0.62 -12.78
N GLU A 50 2.02 0.65 -13.09
CA GLU A 50 3.30 1.13 -13.59
C GLU A 50 4.46 0.90 -12.59
N THR A 51 4.19 1.15 -11.30
CA THR A 51 5.16 0.93 -10.22
C THR A 51 5.45 -0.56 -10.05
N LEU A 52 4.42 -1.41 -10.12
CA LEU A 52 4.58 -2.87 -10.05
C LEU A 52 5.38 -3.42 -11.24
N LYS A 53 5.12 -2.94 -12.47
CA LYS A 53 5.90 -3.31 -13.66
C LYS A 53 7.37 -2.97 -13.48
N LYS A 54 7.70 -1.75 -13.02
CA LYS A 54 9.08 -1.34 -12.76
C LYS A 54 9.76 -2.24 -11.71
N ARG A 55 9.05 -2.60 -10.63
CA ARG A 55 9.57 -3.53 -9.62
C ARG A 55 9.84 -4.92 -10.17
N LYS A 56 8.92 -5.45 -10.99
CA LYS A 56 9.08 -6.76 -11.66
C LYS A 56 10.28 -6.78 -12.60
N ALA A 57 10.53 -5.69 -13.33
CA ALA A 57 11.65 -5.59 -14.27
C ALA A 57 13.02 -5.84 -13.60
N TYR A 58 13.22 -5.44 -12.34
CA TYR A 58 14.46 -5.75 -11.61
C TYR A 58 14.62 -7.25 -11.31
N THR A 59 13.51 -7.96 -11.08
CA THR A 59 13.50 -9.41 -10.84
C THR A 59 13.69 -10.18 -12.15
N GLU A 60 12.96 -9.81 -13.20
CA GLU A 60 13.04 -10.42 -14.53
C GLU A 60 14.43 -10.24 -15.16
N GLY A 61 15.03 -9.05 -14.97
CA GLY A 61 16.39 -8.76 -15.41
C GLY A 61 17.50 -9.48 -14.65
N GLY A 62 17.16 -10.31 -13.65
CA GLY A 62 18.12 -11.05 -12.83
C GLY A 62 18.93 -10.19 -11.85
N ILE A 63 18.68 -8.88 -11.79
CA ILE A 63 19.46 -7.92 -10.99
C ILE A 63 19.39 -8.28 -9.50
N LEU A 64 18.19 -8.50 -8.98
CA LEU A 64 18.01 -8.82 -7.55
C LEU A 64 18.60 -10.19 -7.19
N LYS A 65 18.54 -11.15 -8.12
CA LYS A 65 19.11 -12.49 -7.92
C LYS A 65 20.63 -12.41 -7.80
N GLU A 66 21.25 -11.68 -8.71
CA GLU A 66 22.69 -11.48 -8.74
C GLU A 66 23.18 -10.69 -7.50
N LEU A 67 22.50 -9.61 -7.13
CA LEU A 67 22.83 -8.85 -5.92
C LEU A 67 22.73 -9.71 -4.66
N LYS A 68 21.71 -10.57 -4.57
CA LYS A 68 21.55 -11.52 -3.47
C LYS A 68 22.65 -12.57 -3.47
N ALA A 69 23.03 -13.10 -4.64
CA ALA A 69 24.11 -14.09 -4.78
C ALA A 69 25.46 -13.52 -4.33
N LYS A 70 25.74 -12.25 -4.63
CA LYS A 70 26.95 -11.56 -4.15
C LYS A 70 26.85 -11.06 -2.70
N GLY A 71 25.75 -11.32 -1.99
CA GLY A 71 25.56 -10.89 -0.60
C GLY A 71 25.39 -9.38 -0.41
N ILE A 72 25.08 -8.64 -1.48
CA ILE A 72 24.96 -7.18 -1.42
C ILE A 72 23.58 -6.80 -0.87
N ARG A 73 23.56 -5.89 0.09
CA ARG A 73 22.32 -5.35 0.64
C ARG A 73 21.66 -4.41 -0.37
N PHE A 74 20.36 -4.57 -0.57
CA PHE A 74 19.57 -3.68 -1.42
C PHE A 74 18.22 -3.37 -0.77
N GLN A 75 17.64 -2.24 -1.18
CA GLN A 75 16.31 -1.80 -0.79
C GLN A 75 15.57 -1.32 -2.04
N THR A 76 14.25 -1.47 -2.04
CA THR A 76 13.37 -0.95 -3.11
C THR A 76 12.48 0.15 -2.55
N PRO A 77 13.01 1.37 -2.37
CA PRO A 77 12.21 2.48 -1.88
C PRO A 77 11.11 2.88 -2.87
N TYR A 78 10.03 3.44 -2.33
CA TYR A 78 8.94 4.01 -3.11
C TYR A 78 9.47 5.14 -4.03
N PRO A 79 8.96 5.29 -5.26
CA PRO A 79 7.95 4.47 -5.93
C PRO A 79 8.47 3.11 -6.43
N ALA A 80 9.54 3.08 -7.23
CA ALA A 80 10.15 1.86 -7.75
C ALA A 80 11.65 2.04 -8.01
N LYS A 81 12.35 2.70 -7.09
CA LYS A 81 13.80 2.91 -7.17
C LYS A 81 14.51 1.67 -6.63
N LEU A 82 15.71 1.38 -7.13
CA LEU A 82 16.58 0.34 -6.59
C LEU A 82 17.77 0.99 -5.90
N ARG A 83 17.84 0.86 -4.57
CA ARG A 83 18.96 1.34 -3.76
C ARG A 83 19.89 0.17 -3.45
N VAL A 84 21.12 0.25 -3.91
CA VAL A 84 22.16 -0.77 -3.70
C VAL A 84 23.23 -0.19 -2.78
N PHE A 85 23.56 -0.92 -1.72
CA PHE A 85 24.60 -0.54 -0.78
C PHE A 85 25.89 -1.24 -1.18
N PHE A 86 26.76 -0.55 -1.90
CA PHE A 86 28.13 -1.02 -2.12
C PHE A 86 29.00 -0.65 -0.93
N GLU A 87 30.17 -1.27 -0.84
CA GLU A 87 31.17 -0.99 0.19
C GLU A 87 31.69 0.46 0.11
N SER A 88 31.83 0.99 -1.11
CA SER A 88 32.31 2.35 -1.34
C SER A 88 31.22 3.42 -1.29
N SER A 89 30.01 3.11 -1.75
CA SER A 89 28.92 4.09 -1.80
C SER A 89 27.53 3.45 -1.90
N THR A 90 26.51 4.22 -1.56
CA THR A 90 25.13 3.86 -1.84
C THR A 90 24.72 4.41 -3.21
N GLN A 91 24.37 3.53 -4.14
CA GLN A 91 23.86 3.94 -5.46
C GLN A 91 22.35 3.76 -5.51
N ILE A 92 21.65 4.73 -6.10
CA ILE A 92 20.21 4.66 -6.32
C ILE A 92 19.97 4.69 -7.83
N TYR A 93 19.24 3.70 -8.32
CA TYR A 93 18.84 3.57 -9.72
C TYR A 93 17.35 3.83 -9.88
N GLU A 94 16.98 4.55 -10.94
CA GLU A 94 15.57 4.84 -11.20
C GLU A 94 14.91 3.77 -12.07
N CYS A 95 15.69 3.07 -12.89
CA CYS A 95 15.19 2.01 -13.75
C CYS A 95 16.09 0.76 -13.78
N ALA A 96 15.49 -0.38 -14.14
CA ALA A 96 16.19 -1.65 -14.25
C ALA A 96 17.26 -1.64 -15.36
N ALA A 97 17.02 -0.90 -16.45
CA ALA A 97 17.95 -0.81 -17.56
C ALA A 97 19.25 -0.07 -17.18
N GLU A 98 19.13 1.03 -16.45
CA GLU A 98 20.26 1.79 -15.92
C GLU A 98 21.06 0.96 -14.92
N ALA A 99 20.37 0.35 -13.94
CA ALA A 99 20.99 -0.55 -12.98
C ALA A 99 21.73 -1.70 -13.68
N ALA A 100 21.13 -2.32 -14.70
CA ALA A 100 21.76 -3.40 -15.45
C ALA A 100 23.02 -2.95 -16.20
N LYS A 101 22.99 -1.78 -16.84
CA LYS A 101 24.16 -1.23 -17.54
C LYS A 101 25.31 -0.99 -16.57
N ASP A 102 25.04 -0.38 -15.43
CA ASP A 102 26.08 -0.05 -14.46
C ASP A 102 26.60 -1.28 -13.72
N LEU A 103 25.74 -2.23 -13.39
CA LEU A 103 26.16 -3.51 -12.82
C LEU A 103 26.96 -4.34 -13.81
N LYS A 104 26.60 -4.35 -15.11
CA LYS A 104 27.43 -5.00 -16.14
C LYS A 104 28.82 -4.36 -16.24
N LYS A 105 28.91 -3.02 -16.22
CA LYS A 105 30.20 -2.32 -16.17
C LYS A 105 31.04 -2.68 -14.95
N LYS A 106 30.39 -2.96 -13.81
CA LYS A 106 31.04 -3.40 -12.57
C LYS A 106 31.35 -4.91 -12.53
N GLY A 107 31.15 -5.65 -13.64
CA GLY A 107 31.49 -7.08 -13.72
C GLY A 107 30.42 -8.03 -13.17
N PHE A 108 29.14 -7.64 -13.20
CA PHE A 108 28.03 -8.53 -12.85
C PHE A 108 27.45 -9.20 -14.09
N SER A 109 27.24 -10.52 -14.02
CA SER A 109 26.69 -11.33 -15.11
C SER A 109 25.17 -11.24 -15.14
N LEU A 110 24.65 -10.14 -15.70
CA LEU A 110 23.21 -9.92 -15.77
C LEU A 110 22.62 -10.37 -17.11
N GLY A 111 21.41 -10.95 -17.04
CA GLY A 111 20.58 -11.22 -18.22
C GLY A 111 20.28 -9.95 -19.02
N ASN A 112 19.88 -10.10 -20.28
CA ASN A 112 19.56 -8.95 -21.12
C ASN A 112 18.24 -8.31 -20.65
N VAL A 113 18.34 -7.25 -19.84
CA VAL A 113 17.18 -6.51 -19.36
C VAL A 113 16.63 -5.68 -20.51
N LYS A 114 15.43 -6.02 -20.99
CA LYS A 114 14.70 -5.16 -21.94
C LYS A 114 14.44 -3.82 -21.26
N GLY A 115 14.83 -2.73 -21.92
CA GLY A 115 14.52 -1.39 -21.44
C GLY A 115 13.00 -1.21 -21.29
N PRO A 116 12.55 -0.24 -20.50
CA PRO A 116 11.12 0.09 -20.49
C PRO A 116 10.73 0.48 -21.91
N ASP A 117 9.87 -0.31 -22.56
CA ASP A 117 9.25 0.07 -23.82
C ASP A 117 8.54 1.41 -23.57
N SER A 118 9.09 2.47 -24.17
CA SER A 118 8.55 3.84 -24.10
C SER A 118 7.15 3.95 -24.71
N THR A 119 6.68 2.88 -25.37
CA THR A 119 5.31 2.70 -25.85
C THR A 119 4.41 2.15 -24.73
N GLN A 120 4.23 2.90 -23.65
CA GLN A 120 3.03 2.68 -22.84
C GLN A 120 1.89 3.42 -23.54
N PRO A 121 0.79 2.76 -23.94
CA PRO A 121 -0.42 3.49 -24.25
C PRO A 121 -0.78 4.25 -22.98
N LYS A 122 -0.67 5.59 -23.03
CA LYS A 122 -1.16 6.50 -22.00
C LYS A 122 -2.56 6.01 -21.67
N GLN A 123 -2.74 5.38 -20.50
CA GLN A 123 -4.02 4.84 -20.08
C GLN A 123 -4.98 6.01 -20.04
N ARG A 124 -5.71 6.19 -21.14
CA ARG A 124 -6.65 7.28 -21.33
C ARG A 124 -7.70 7.02 -20.28
N ARG A 125 -7.72 7.83 -19.23
CA ARG A 125 -8.73 7.74 -18.18
C ARG A 125 -10.09 7.97 -18.83
N LEU A 126 -10.74 6.90 -19.26
CA LEU A 126 -12.14 6.88 -19.66
C LEU A 126 -12.97 6.18 -18.57
N ALA A 127 -12.66 6.51 -17.32
CA ALA A 127 -13.55 6.27 -16.20
C ALA A 127 -13.67 7.59 -15.44
N THR A 128 -14.29 8.57 -16.07
CA THR A 128 -14.92 9.67 -15.35
C THR A 128 -15.98 9.05 -14.46
N TRP A 129 -15.97 9.38 -13.17
CA TRP A 129 -17.08 9.09 -12.27
C TRP A 129 -18.35 9.66 -12.89
N GLU A 130 -19.19 8.79 -13.44
CA GLU A 130 -20.48 9.19 -13.96
C GLU A 130 -21.41 9.31 -12.74
N LYS A 131 -21.91 10.53 -12.48
CA LYS A 131 -22.95 10.70 -11.46
C LYS A 131 -24.14 9.84 -11.91
N ALA A 132 -24.57 8.89 -11.08
CA ALA A 132 -25.68 7.97 -11.33
C ALA A 132 -27.07 8.65 -11.48
N GLY A 133 -27.13 9.96 -11.79
CA GLY A 133 -28.35 10.74 -11.89
C GLY A 133 -28.41 11.69 -13.09
N ALA A 134 -27.55 11.53 -14.10
CA ALA A 134 -27.60 12.37 -15.31
C ALA A 134 -28.64 11.90 -16.35
N ASP A 135 -29.35 10.79 -16.13
CA ASP A 135 -30.47 10.42 -16.98
C ASP A 135 -31.74 11.15 -16.52
N ARG A 136 -31.99 12.32 -17.12
CA ARG A 136 -33.20 13.15 -16.94
C ARG A 136 -34.46 12.53 -17.57
N ARG A 137 -34.59 11.20 -17.56
CA ARG A 137 -35.77 10.49 -18.07
C ARG A 137 -36.24 9.38 -17.15
N ARG A 138 -36.34 9.62 -15.85
CA ARG A 138 -37.13 8.76 -14.95
C ARG A 138 -37.89 9.60 -13.93
N GLN A 139 -39.21 9.39 -13.95
CA GLN A 139 -40.18 9.32 -12.86
C GLN A 139 -39.91 10.19 -11.63
N PRO A 140 -40.91 10.92 -11.09
CA PRO A 140 -40.75 11.67 -9.85
C PRO A 140 -40.35 10.69 -8.75
N VAL A 141 -39.05 10.62 -8.45
CA VAL A 141 -38.55 9.94 -7.27
C VAL A 141 -39.15 10.69 -6.10
N ASP A 142 -39.92 9.98 -5.27
CA ASP A 142 -40.68 10.56 -4.17
C ASP A 142 -39.71 11.24 -3.19
N GLN A 143 -39.53 12.55 -3.40
CA GLN A 143 -38.61 13.38 -2.63
C GLN A 143 -39.05 13.43 -1.16
N GLU A 144 -40.32 13.18 -0.88
CA GLU A 144 -40.88 13.14 0.46
C GLU A 144 -40.35 11.92 1.21
N TRP A 145 -40.39 10.74 0.59
CA TRP A 145 -39.78 9.53 1.16
C TRP A 145 -38.27 9.69 1.43
N ILE A 146 -37.51 10.31 0.51
CA ILE A 146 -36.08 10.55 0.72
C ILE A 146 -35.86 11.51 1.91
N ARG A 147 -36.65 12.59 2.00
CA ARG A 147 -36.58 13.54 3.12
C ARG A 147 -36.94 12.87 4.45
N GLU A 148 -37.99 12.05 4.46
CA GLU A 148 -38.42 11.26 5.62
C GLU A 148 -37.29 10.33 6.09
N ARG A 149 -36.68 9.61 5.15
CA ARG A 149 -35.58 8.70 5.44
C ARG A 149 -34.37 9.45 6.01
N LEU A 150 -34.01 10.61 5.47
CA LEU A 150 -32.91 11.42 5.98
C LEU A 150 -33.19 12.00 7.38
N ARG A 151 -34.46 12.27 7.72
CA ARG A 151 -34.83 12.67 9.09
C ARG A 151 -34.60 11.54 10.09
N SER A 152 -34.86 10.29 9.72
CA SER A 152 -34.62 9.14 10.61
C SER A 152 -33.16 8.94 11.02
N PHE A 153 -32.20 9.46 10.23
CA PHE A 153 -30.77 9.41 10.54
C PHE A 153 -30.26 10.62 11.34
N ARG A 154 -31.07 11.67 11.51
CA ARG A 154 -30.75 12.75 12.44
C ARG A 154 -30.97 12.23 13.85
N ARG A 155 -29.88 11.82 14.52
CA ARG A 155 -29.90 11.58 15.96
C ARG A 155 -30.27 12.89 16.65
N ALA A 156 -31.21 12.84 17.58
CA ALA A 156 -31.57 13.98 18.40
C ALA A 156 -30.29 14.55 19.07
N PRO A 157 -30.13 15.88 19.12
CA PRO A 157 -29.07 16.47 19.92
C PRO A 157 -29.23 15.97 21.37
N PRO A 158 -28.15 15.55 22.04
CA PRO A 158 -28.23 15.14 23.44
C PRO A 158 -28.57 16.39 24.27
N GLY A 159 -29.77 16.44 24.81
CA GLY A 159 -30.14 17.46 25.80
C GLY A 159 -31.52 18.09 25.59
N GLN A 160 -32.57 17.31 25.78
CA GLN A 160 -33.86 17.82 26.27
C GLN A 160 -34.55 16.67 27.01
N SER A 161 -34.16 16.51 28.28
CA SER A 161 -34.87 15.70 29.27
C SER A 161 -35.29 16.64 30.39
N GLY A 162 -36.60 16.74 30.59
CA GLY A 162 -37.29 17.03 31.85
C GLY A 162 -36.97 18.34 32.55
N TYR A 163 -37.93 19.28 32.52
CA TYR A 163 -38.73 19.63 33.70
C TYR A 163 -40.17 19.88 33.27
#